data_AF-A0A3D4II21-F1
#
_entry.id   AF-A0A3D4II21-F1
#
_cell.length_a   1.000
_cell.length_b   1.000
_cell.length_c   1.000
_cell.angle_alpha   90.00
_cell.angle_beta   90.00
_cell.angle_gamma   90.00
#
_symmetry.space_group_name_H-M   'P 1'
#
loop_
_entity.id
_entity.type
_entity.pdbx_description
1 polymer ?
#
loop_
_entity_poly.entity_id
_entity_poly.type
_entity_poly.pdbx_seq_one_letter_code
_entity_poly.pdbx_strand_id
1 'polypeptide(L)' 'MDARDLKTALAGAMRGEVTDDVATLKAMSRDTSLFERMPALVAYPKDAADVSALVKEVVRAREAGADV' A
#
# COMPACT_ATOMS: atom_id res chain seq x y z
N MET A 1 9.92 -1.18 -10.35
CA MET A 1 9.48 -1.83 -9.10
C MET A 1 8.03 -2.24 -9.29
N ASP A 2 7.69 -3.51 -9.07
CA ASP A 2 6.30 -3.99 -9.23
C ASP A 2 5.54 -4.04 -7.88
N ALA A 3 4.26 -4.41 -7.90
CA ALA A 3 3.42 -4.43 -6.70
C ALA A 3 3.89 -5.47 -5.65
N ARG A 4 4.51 -6.58 -6.06
CA ARG A 4 5.02 -7.60 -5.14
C ARG A 4 6.29 -7.13 -4.45
N ASP A 5 7.17 -6.44 -5.19
CA ASP A 5 8.35 -5.79 -4.63
C ASP A 5 7.94 -4.76 -3.57
N LEU A 6 6.96 -3.91 -3.91
CA LEU A 6 6.45 -2.88 -3.00
C LEU A 6 5.78 -3.46 -1.76
N LYS A 7 5.00 -4.52 -1.90
CA LYS A 7 4.41 -5.24 -0.77
C LYS A 7 5.47 -5.72 0.20
N THR A 8 6.54 -6.32 -0.32
CA THR A 8 7.66 -6.84 0.48
C THR A 8 8.40 -5.71 1.20
N ALA A 9 8.69 -4.61 0.49
CA ALA A 9 9.34 -3.45 1.07
C ALA A 9 8.51 -2.82 2.20
N LEU A 10 7.21 -2.62 1.97
CA LEU A 10 6.30 -2.08 2.97
C LEU A 10 6.15 -3.00 4.19
N ALA A 11 5.99 -4.31 3.98
CA ALA A 11 5.90 -5.29 5.06
C ALA A 11 7.19 -5.37 5.90
N GLY A 12 8.35 -5.04 5.32
CA GLY A 12 9.62 -4.96 6.05
C GLY A 12 9.84 -3.60 6.76
N ALA A 13 9.19 -2.54 6.29
CA ALA A 13 9.38 -1.19 6.81
C ALA A 13 8.47 -0.84 8.00
N MET A 14 7.32 -1.51 8.15
CA MET A 14 6.36 -1.26 9.23
C MET A 14 5.91 -2.54 9.94
N ARG A 15 5.33 -2.43 11.13
CA ARG A 15 4.81 -3.58 11.91
C ARG A 15 3.39 -3.97 11.53
N GLY A 16 2.66 -3.04 10.90
CA GLY A 16 1.36 -3.26 10.31
C GLY A 16 1.35 -4.31 9.20
N GLU A 17 0.15 -4.59 8.69
CA GLU A 17 -0.05 -5.62 7.67
C GLU A 17 -0.19 -5.00 6.29
N VAL A 18 0.27 -5.70 5.23
CA VAL A 18 0.05 -5.30 3.84
C VAL A 18 -0.55 -6.49 3.08
N THR A 19 -1.68 -6.27 2.44
CA THR A 19 -2.41 -7.31 1.70
C THR A 19 -2.65 -6.92 0.24
N ASP A 20 -2.69 -7.93 -0.61
CA ASP A 20 -3.11 -7.93 -2.01
C ASP A 20 -4.28 -8.90 -2.24
N ASP A 21 -4.98 -9.30 -1.17
CA ASP A 21 -6.08 -10.25 -1.28
C ASP A 21 -7.28 -9.63 -2.02
N VAL A 22 -7.86 -10.41 -2.94
CA VAL A 22 -8.86 -9.92 -3.90
C VAL A 22 -10.12 -9.39 -3.20
N ALA A 23 -10.52 -10.00 -2.08
CA ALA A 23 -11.71 -9.58 -1.36
C ALA A 23 -11.52 -8.20 -0.71
N THR A 24 -10.38 -7.98 -0.07
CA THR A 24 -10.02 -6.70 0.54
C THR A 24 -9.77 -5.63 -0.50
N LEU A 25 -9.05 -5.92 -1.59
CA LEU A 25 -8.83 -4.94 -2.66
C LEU A 25 -10.16 -4.45 -3.25
N LYS A 26 -11.11 -5.36 -3.46
CA LYS A 26 -12.46 -5.02 -3.92
C LYS A 26 -13.26 -4.25 -2.87
N ALA A 27 -13.13 -4.60 -1.58
CA ALA A 27 -13.79 -3.86 -0.52
C ALA A 27 -13.25 -2.42 -0.40
N MET A 28 -11.97 -2.21 -0.70
CA MET A 28 -11.28 -0.92 -0.63
C MET A 28 -11.23 -0.17 -1.96
N SER A 29 -11.88 -0.67 -3.03
CA SER A 29 -11.86 -0.03 -4.35
C SER A 29 -12.86 1.14 -4.49
N ARG A 30 -13.66 1.41 -3.45
CA ARG A 30 -14.70 2.46 -3.43
C ARG A 30 -14.62 3.28 -2.16
N ASP A 31 -14.78 4.59 -2.30
CA ASP A 31 -14.70 5.59 -1.24
C ASP A 31 -16.04 6.32 -1.05
N THR A 32 -17.15 5.60 -1.14
CA THR A 32 -18.54 6.11 -1.22
C THR A 32 -18.89 6.86 -2.52
N SER A 33 -17.94 7.00 -3.44
CA SER A 33 -18.19 7.53 -4.77
C SER A 33 -18.84 6.51 -5.71
N LEU A 34 -19.31 7.00 -6.87
CA LEU A 34 -19.77 6.16 -7.98
C LEU A 34 -18.62 5.49 -8.74
N PHE A 35 -17.39 5.97 -8.55
CA PHE A 35 -16.23 5.48 -9.28
C PHE A 35 -15.55 4.38 -8.50
N GLU A 36 -15.05 3.40 -9.24
CA GLU A 36 -14.27 2.31 -8.69
C GLU A 36 -12.83 2.43 -9.18
N ARG A 37 -11.88 2.40 -8.25
CA ARG A 37 -10.45 2.32 -8.56
C ARG A 37 -9.85 1.19 -7.76
N MET A 38 -9.44 0.14 -8.47
CA MET A 38 -8.83 -1.02 -7.83
C MET A 38 -7.43 -0.68 -7.31
N PRO A 39 -7.18 -0.74 -5.99
CA PRO A 39 -5.83 -0.62 -5.46
C PRO A 39 -5.00 -1.86 -5.83
N ALA A 40 -3.67 -1.71 -5.86
CA ALA A 40 -2.76 -2.85 -5.98
C ALA A 40 -2.45 -3.50 -4.62
N LEU A 41 -2.49 -2.71 -3.54
CA LEU A 41 -2.17 -3.12 -2.17
C LEU A 41 -3.03 -2.32 -1.17
N VAL A 42 -3.31 -2.91 -0.01
CA VAL A 42 -3.87 -2.22 1.17
C VAL A 42 -2.94 -2.41 2.35
N ALA A 43 -2.64 -1.33 3.07
CA ALA A 43 -1.79 -1.33 4.24
C ALA A 43 -2.59 -0.97 5.50
N TYR A 44 -2.28 -1.63 6.62
CA TYR A 44 -2.89 -1.45 7.93
C TYR A 44 -1.81 -1.08 8.98
N PRO A 45 -1.35 0.17 9.02
CA PRO A 45 -0.39 0.65 10.03
C PRO A 45 -0.93 0.49 11.46
N LYS A 46 -0.07 0.12 12.41
CA LYS A 46 -0.49 0.01 13.83
C LYS A 46 -0.46 1.37 14.56
N ASP A 47 0.44 2.27 14.17
CA ASP A 47 0.57 3.60 14.76
C ASP A 47 1.24 4.62 13.82
N ALA A 48 1.50 5.81 14.35
CA ALA A 48 2.12 6.91 13.61
C ALA A 48 3.55 6.60 13.11
N ALA A 49 4.30 5.73 13.79
CA ALA A 49 5.63 5.35 13.35
C ALA A 49 5.55 4.47 12.08
N ASP A 50 4.59 3.55 12.05
CA ASP A 50 4.31 2.73 10.86
C ASP A 50 3.87 3.62 9.68
N VAL A 51 3.00 4.61 9.90
CA VAL A 51 2.60 5.57 8.86
C VAL A 51 3.81 6.32 8.30
N SER A 52 4.71 6.79 9.17
CA SER A 52 5.93 7.49 8.73
C SER A 52 6.85 6.60 7.90
N ALA A 53 7.03 5.34 8.30
CA ALA A 53 7.84 4.37 7.58
C ALA A 53 7.24 4.05 6.20
N LEU A 54 5.92 3.83 6.13
CA LEU A 54 5.19 3.59 4.89
C LEU A 54 5.39 4.74 3.89
N VAL A 55 5.19 5.98 4.32
CA VAL A 55 5.34 7.16 3.43
C VAL A 55 6.77 7.27 2.89
N LYS A 56 7.78 7.04 3.74
CA LYS A 56 9.19 7.06 3.29
C LYS A 56 9.47 6.00 2.22
N GLU A 57 8.92 4.81 2.39
CA GLU A 57 9.14 3.72 1.45
C GLU A 57 8.40 3.94 0.12
N VAL A 58 7.18 4.53 0.15
CA VAL A 58 6.47 4.96 -1.07
C VAL A 58 7.27 6.02 -1.83
N VAL A 59 7.88 6.99 -1.14
CA VAL A 59 8.73 8.01 -1.79
C VAL A 59 9.93 7.36 -2.47
N ARG A 60 10.62 6.43 -1.81
CA ARG A 60 11.74 5.68 -2.41
C ARG A 60 11.29 4.88 -3.64
N ALA A 61 10.13 4.25 -3.58
CA ALA A 61 9.56 3.51 -4.71
C ALA A 61 9.31 4.44 -5.91
N ARG A 62 8.76 5.64 -5.68
CA ARG A 62 8.58 6.66 -6.74
C ARG A 62 9.93 7.09 -7.34
N GLU A 63 10.94 7.34 -6.50
CA GLU A 63 12.29 7.69 -6.96
C GLU A 63 12.93 6.57 -7.79
N ALA A 64 12.60 5.31 -7.48
CA ALA A 64 12.99 4.13 -8.25
C ALA A 64 12.11 3.87 -9.49
N GLY A 65 11.21 4.79 -9.84
CA GLY A 65 10.37 4.74 -11.04
C GLY A 65 9.08 3.92 -10.91
N ALA A 66 8.61 3.65 -9.68
CA ALA A 66 7.30 3.05 -9.47
C ALA A 66 6.17 4.06 -9.71
N ASP A 67 5.10 3.63 -10.38
CA ASP A 67 3.85 4.39 -10.49
C ASP A 67 2.95 4.05 -9.30
N VAL A 68 3.11 4.81 -8.22
CA VAL A 68 2.40 4.66 -6.93
C VAL A 68 1.79 5.97 -6.50
#